data_AF-A0AAP1V4A6-F1
#
_entry.id   AF-A0AAP1V4A6-F1
#
_cell.length_a   1.000
_cell.length_b   1.000
_cell.length_c   1.000
_cell.angle_alpha   90.00
_cell.angle_beta   90.00
_cell.angle_gamma   90.00
#
_symmetry.space_group_name_H-M   'P 1'
#
loop_
_entity.id
_entity.type
_entity.pdbx_description
1 polymer ?
#
loop_
_entity_poly.entity_id
_entity_poly.type
_entity_poly.pdbx_seq_one_letter_code
_entity_poly.pdbx_strand_id
1 'polypeptide(L)'
;MKIHEYQGKEILRKFGVAVPRGKPAFSVDEAVKVAEELGGPVWVVKAQIHAGGRGKGGGVKVAKSIEQVREYANQILGMQLVTHQTGPEGQKVNRLMIEEGADIKQELYVSLVVDRISQKIVLMGSSEGGMDIEEVAEKHPELIHKVIVEPSTGLLD
;
A
#
# COMPACT_ATOMS: atom_id res chain seq x y z
N MET A 1 2.73 -13.77 -10.25
CA MET A 1 3.90 -12.99 -9.77
C MET A 1 3.39 -11.77 -9.01
N LYS A 2 3.97 -11.43 -7.84
CA LYS A 2 3.65 -10.21 -7.09
C LYS A 2 4.73 -9.15 -7.31
N ILE A 3 4.38 -7.88 -7.18
CA ILE A 3 5.31 -6.74 -7.17
C ILE A 3 5.20 -5.98 -5.86
N HIS A 4 6.22 -5.20 -5.52
CA HIS A 4 6.20 -4.34 -4.34
C HIS A 4 5.35 -3.08 -4.56
N GLU A 5 4.93 -2.45 -3.47
CA GLU A 5 4.11 -1.21 -3.50
C GLU A 5 4.80 -0.10 -4.31
N TYR A 6 6.11 0.10 -4.15
CA TYR A 6 6.82 1.15 -4.91
C TYR A 6 6.77 0.91 -6.43
N GLN A 7 6.82 -0.35 -6.87
CA GLN A 7 6.74 -0.73 -8.29
C GLN A 7 5.31 -0.53 -8.81
N GLY A 8 4.31 -0.93 -8.02
CA GLY A 8 2.91 -0.68 -8.34
C GLY A 8 2.61 0.81 -8.50
N LYS A 9 3.10 1.64 -7.58
CA LYS A 9 2.97 3.11 -7.65
C LYS A 9 3.67 3.70 -8.87
N GLU A 10 4.83 3.17 -9.25
CA GLU A 10 5.51 3.62 -10.47
C GLU A 10 4.68 3.31 -11.72
N ILE A 11 4.09 2.12 -11.81
CA ILE A 11 3.20 1.75 -12.92
C ILE A 11 1.98 2.67 -12.95
N LEU A 12 1.28 2.82 -11.82
CA LEU A 12 0.11 3.69 -11.70
C LEU A 12 0.42 5.13 -12.14
N ARG A 13 1.56 5.67 -11.71
CA ARG A 13 2.02 7.01 -12.09
C ARG A 13 2.25 7.15 -13.60
N LYS A 14 2.79 6.12 -14.27
CA LYS A 14 2.98 6.12 -15.73
C LYS A 14 1.67 6.22 -16.51
N PHE A 15 0.55 5.79 -15.89
CA PHE A 15 -0.80 5.91 -16.45
C PHE A 15 -1.58 7.11 -15.89
N GLY A 16 -0.92 8.05 -15.23
CA GLY A 16 -1.54 9.29 -14.75
C GLY A 16 -2.34 9.18 -13.46
N VAL A 17 -2.30 8.04 -12.77
CA VAL A 17 -2.95 7.90 -11.45
C VAL A 17 -2.14 8.64 -10.40
N ALA A 18 -2.82 9.52 -9.66
CA ALA A 18 -2.22 10.25 -8.56
C ALA A 18 -1.78 9.28 -7.47
N VAL A 19 -0.48 9.26 -7.18
CA VAL A 19 0.12 8.52 -6.08
C VAL A 19 1.03 9.48 -5.31
N PRO A 20 1.14 9.37 -3.97
CA PRO A 20 2.02 10.26 -3.22
C PRO A 20 3.47 10.14 -3.69
N ARG A 21 4.23 11.23 -3.51
CA ARG A 21 5.67 11.25 -3.80
C ARG A 21 6.40 10.36 -2.80
N GLY A 22 7.28 9.51 -3.33
CA GLY A 22 8.11 8.65 -2.51
C GLY A 22 9.06 7.81 -3.33
N LYS A 23 10.07 7.25 -2.68
CA LYS A 23 11.10 6.42 -3.30
C LYS A 23 11.44 5.21 -2.42
N PRO A 24 11.85 4.09 -3.03
CA PRO A 24 12.40 2.98 -2.26
C PRO A 24 13.73 3.37 -1.61
N ALA A 25 14.06 2.73 -0.49
CA ALA A 25 15.34 2.83 0.19
C ALA A 25 15.82 1.44 0.62
N PHE A 26 17.11 1.17 0.46
CA PHE A 26 17.76 -0.11 0.76
C PHE A 26 18.68 -0.04 1.97
N SER A 27 18.87 1.16 2.53
CA SER A 27 19.58 1.41 3.78
C SER A 27 18.86 2.50 4.59
N VAL A 28 19.24 2.63 5.85
CA VAL A 28 18.74 3.71 6.73
C VAL A 28 19.17 5.08 6.21
N ASP A 29 20.40 5.21 5.72
CA ASP A 29 20.90 6.49 5.19
C ASP A 29 20.20 6.87 3.88
N GLU A 30 19.90 5.90 3.01
CA GLU A 30 19.03 6.15 1.86
C GLU A 30 17.63 6.59 2.28
N ALA A 31 17.05 6.00 3.34
CA ALA A 31 15.73 6.38 3.82
C ALA A 31 15.70 7.84 4.30
N VAL A 32 16.74 8.25 5.04
CA VAL A 32 16.92 9.65 5.48
C VAL A 32 17.08 10.59 4.29
N LYS A 33 17.95 10.25 3.34
CA LYS A 33 18.16 11.05 2.14
C LYS A 33 16.88 11.23 1.33
N VAL A 34 16.08 10.17 1.16
CA VAL A 34 14.79 10.26 0.47
C VAL A 34 13.83 11.19 1.22
N ALA A 35 13.77 11.13 2.55
CA ALA A 35 12.93 12.05 3.33
C ALA A 35 13.36 13.52 3.15
N GLU A 36 14.67 13.79 3.20
CA GLU A 36 15.23 15.12 2.95
C GLU A 36 14.89 15.63 1.55
N GLU A 37 15.02 14.78 0.52
CA GLU A 37 14.65 15.12 -0.87
C GLU A 37 13.16 15.39 -1.06
N LEU A 38 12.28 14.65 -0.36
CA LEU A 38 10.83 14.86 -0.41
C LEU A 38 10.42 16.19 0.24
N GLY A 39 11.14 16.57 1.30
CA GLY A 39 10.80 17.68 2.17
C GLY A 39 9.44 17.49 2.87
N GLY A 40 8.93 18.58 3.45
CA GLY A 40 7.64 18.59 4.14
C GLY A 40 7.72 18.23 5.63
N PRO A 41 6.57 18.19 6.32
CA PRO A 41 6.54 18.00 7.78
C PRO A 41 6.30 16.54 8.22
N VAL A 42 5.89 15.66 7.30
CA VAL A 42 5.46 14.29 7.61
C VAL A 42 5.93 13.32 6.53
N TRP A 43 6.44 12.17 6.96
CA TRP A 43 6.82 11.04 6.10
C TRP A 43 6.24 9.74 6.64
N VAL A 44 6.08 8.76 5.77
CA VAL A 44 5.66 7.42 6.14
C VAL A 44 6.76 6.43 5.75
N VAL A 45 7.28 5.70 6.74
CA VAL A 45 8.27 4.64 6.58
C VAL A 45 7.54 3.31 6.46
N LYS A 46 7.65 2.66 5.29
CA LYS A 46 6.86 1.46 4.96
C LYS A 46 7.75 0.27 4.59
N ALA A 47 7.59 -0.84 5.30
CA ALA A 47 8.14 -2.14 4.93
C ALA A 47 7.65 -2.55 3.54
N GLN A 48 8.56 -3.02 2.69
CA GLN A 48 8.22 -3.56 1.38
C GLN A 48 8.33 -5.08 1.39
N ILE A 49 7.19 -5.75 1.54
CA ILE A 49 7.02 -7.21 1.49
C ILE A 49 5.82 -7.56 0.59
N HIS A 50 5.65 -8.84 0.25
CA HIS A 50 4.58 -9.31 -0.65
C HIS A 50 3.33 -9.80 0.11
N ALA A 51 2.97 -9.06 1.16
CA ALA A 51 1.83 -9.30 2.03
C ALA A 51 1.21 -7.97 2.50
N GLY A 52 -0.11 -8.00 2.71
CA GLY A 52 -0.90 -6.96 3.36
C GLY A 52 -0.77 -6.97 4.88
N GLY A 53 -1.57 -6.18 5.58
CA GLY A 53 -1.57 -6.13 7.06
C GLY A 53 -0.32 -5.53 7.71
N ARG A 54 0.56 -4.91 6.92
CA ARG A 54 1.86 -4.36 7.37
C ARG A 54 1.72 -3.32 8.48
N GLY A 55 0.67 -2.50 8.46
CA GLY A 55 0.42 -1.50 9.51
C GLY A 55 0.18 -2.14 10.87
N LYS A 56 -0.75 -3.12 10.95
CA LYS A 56 -1.02 -3.89 12.17
C LYS A 56 0.23 -4.66 12.64
N GLY A 57 1.10 -5.10 11.72
CA GLY A 57 2.37 -5.76 12.02
C GLY A 57 3.53 -4.82 12.41
N GLY A 58 3.31 -3.50 12.50
CA GLY A 58 4.35 -2.53 12.86
C GLY A 58 5.31 -2.15 11.73
N GLY A 59 5.06 -2.61 10.51
CA GLY A 59 5.84 -2.31 9.31
C GLY A 59 5.46 -1.01 8.60
N VAL A 60 4.58 -0.18 9.17
CA VAL A 60 4.22 1.15 8.65
C VAL A 60 4.24 2.14 9.80
N LYS A 61 5.05 3.18 9.71
CA LYS A 61 5.17 4.22 10.76
C LYS A 61 5.18 5.62 10.17
N VAL A 62 4.48 6.54 10.84
CA VAL A 62 4.40 7.96 10.46
C VAL A 62 5.44 8.75 11.25
N ALA A 63 6.41 9.33 10.55
CA ALA A 63 7.46 10.18 11.10
C ALA A 63 7.13 11.66 10.87
N LYS A 64 7.43 12.50 11.87
CA LYS A 64 7.25 13.96 11.87
C LYS A 64 8.59 14.72 11.92
N SER A 65 9.70 14.00 11.84
CA SER A 65 11.04 14.56 11.74
C SER A 65 11.99 13.58 11.05
N ILE A 66 13.14 14.07 10.58
CA ILE A 66 14.18 13.23 9.96
C ILE A 66 14.75 12.22 10.95
N GLU A 67 14.87 12.60 12.22
CA GLU A 67 15.30 11.71 13.30
C GLU A 67 14.33 10.54 13.47
N GLN A 68 13.01 10.79 13.40
CA GLN A 68 12.01 9.73 13.44
C GLN A 68 12.06 8.85 12.19
N VAL A 69 12.34 9.40 11.01
CA VAL A 69 12.57 8.58 9.80
C VAL A 69 13.72 7.62 10.04
N ARG A 70 14.86 8.10 10.56
CA ARG A 70 16.03 7.28 10.87
C ARG A 70 15.70 6.21 11.92
N GLU A 71 15.00 6.58 12.98
CA GLU A 71 14.57 5.67 14.05
C GLU A 71 13.70 4.53 13.49
N TYR A 72 12.66 4.87 12.74
CA TYR A 72 11.73 3.87 12.19
C TYR A 72 12.36 3.04 11.08
N ALA A 73 13.24 3.62 10.28
CA ALA A 73 14.00 2.86 9.29
C ALA A 73 14.89 1.80 9.95
N ASN A 74 15.56 2.12 11.06
CA ASN A 74 16.34 1.14 11.85
C ASN A 74 15.47 0.04 12.44
N GLN A 75 14.26 0.38 12.92
CA GLN A 75 13.34 -0.61 13.51
C GLN A 75 12.76 -1.56 12.46
N ILE A 76 12.46 -1.05 11.25
CA ILE A 76 11.73 -1.79 10.23
C ILE A 76 12.67 -2.53 9.30
N LEU A 77 13.78 -1.91 8.85
CA LEU A 77 14.71 -2.57 7.94
C LEU A 77 15.39 -3.74 8.64
N GLY A 78 15.31 -4.93 8.05
CA GLY A 78 15.83 -6.15 8.63
C GLY A 78 14.92 -6.83 9.65
N MET A 79 13.74 -6.28 9.98
CA MET A 79 12.81 -6.99 10.86
C MET A 79 12.23 -8.23 10.17
N GLN A 80 11.83 -9.24 10.96
CA GLN A 80 10.96 -10.31 10.50
C GLN A 80 9.51 -9.86 10.68
N LEU A 81 8.87 -9.39 9.61
CA LEU A 81 7.55 -8.77 9.69
C LEU A 81 6.46 -9.84 9.66
N VAL A 82 5.79 -10.02 10.80
CA VAL A 82 4.63 -10.90 10.95
C VAL A 82 3.34 -10.10 10.72
N THR A 83 2.48 -10.63 9.88
CA THR A 83 1.14 -10.14 9.55
C THR A 83 0.19 -11.33 9.48
N HIS A 84 -1.13 -11.08 9.45
CA HIS A 84 -2.12 -12.13 9.21
C HIS A 84 -1.91 -12.87 7.88
N GLN A 85 -1.25 -12.25 6.89
CA GLN A 85 -1.00 -12.86 5.57
C GLN A 85 0.35 -13.57 5.44
N THR A 86 1.32 -13.27 6.30
CA THR A 86 2.64 -13.94 6.28
C THR A 86 2.66 -15.20 7.14
N GLY A 87 1.70 -15.35 8.05
CA GLY A 87 1.75 -16.38 9.09
C GLY A 87 2.85 -16.14 10.12
N PRO A 88 3.07 -17.10 11.05
CA PRO A 88 3.99 -16.96 12.17
C PRO A 88 5.46 -16.82 11.74
N GLU A 89 5.82 -17.36 10.57
CA GLU A 89 7.17 -17.27 10.01
C GLU A 89 7.55 -15.84 9.61
N GLY A 90 6.56 -14.99 9.30
CA GLY A 90 6.78 -13.61 8.86
C GLY A 90 7.50 -13.50 7.51
N GLN A 91 7.87 -12.27 7.14
CA GLN A 91 8.74 -12.01 5.99
C GLN A 91 9.84 -10.99 6.35
N LYS A 92 11.09 -11.32 6.02
CA LYS A 92 12.24 -10.42 6.22
C LYS A 92 12.07 -9.15 5.38
N VAL A 93 12.16 -7.99 6.03
CA VAL A 93 12.10 -6.69 5.36
C VAL A 93 13.48 -6.31 4.84
N ASN A 94 13.69 -6.39 3.53
CA ASN A 94 14.98 -6.08 2.89
C ASN A 94 15.02 -4.71 2.21
N ARG A 95 13.91 -3.98 2.20
CA ARG A 95 13.80 -2.65 1.62
C ARG A 95 12.62 -1.89 2.21
N LEU A 96 12.71 -0.58 2.18
CA LEU A 96 11.70 0.36 2.64
C LEU A 96 11.14 1.15 1.46
N MET A 97 9.99 1.78 1.69
CA MET A 97 9.47 2.88 0.89
C MET A 97 9.31 4.07 1.84
N ILE A 98 9.89 5.20 1.45
CA ILE A 98 9.70 6.48 2.16
C ILE A 98 8.80 7.33 1.28
N GLU A 99 7.72 7.81 1.87
CA GLU A 99 6.65 8.50 1.18
C GLU A 99 6.22 9.75 1.96
N GLU A 100 5.78 10.79 1.27
CA GLU A 100 5.20 11.97 1.92
C GLU A 100 3.91 11.64 2.67
N GLY A 101 3.66 12.34 3.77
CA GLY A 101 2.37 12.27 4.46
C GLY A 101 1.25 12.84 3.60
N ALA A 102 0.05 12.27 3.73
CA ALA A 102 -1.17 12.80 3.15
C ALA A 102 -2.14 13.24 4.25
N ASP A 103 -2.85 14.34 4.04
CA ASP A 103 -3.99 14.74 4.88
C ASP A 103 -5.23 13.96 4.44
N ILE A 104 -5.44 12.80 5.05
CA ILE A 104 -6.45 11.83 4.65
C ILE A 104 -7.79 12.23 5.26
N LYS A 105 -8.69 12.76 4.44
CA LYS A 105 -10.08 13.05 4.84
C LYS A 105 -10.97 11.81 4.85
N GLN A 106 -10.74 10.91 3.91
CA GLN A 106 -11.49 9.67 3.74
C GLN A 106 -10.59 8.64 3.04
N GLU A 107 -10.71 7.39 3.46
CA GLU A 107 -10.09 6.25 2.78
C GLU A 107 -11.18 5.48 2.03
N LEU A 108 -10.86 5.01 0.82
CA LEU A 108 -11.74 4.19 0.01
C LEU A 108 -11.00 2.93 -0.41
N TYR A 109 -11.74 1.85 -0.63
CA TYR A 109 -11.22 0.65 -1.28
C TYR A 109 -11.54 0.67 -2.77
N VAL A 110 -10.57 0.32 -3.60
CA VAL A 110 -10.77 0.06 -5.04
C VAL A 110 -9.90 -1.11 -5.49
N SER A 111 -10.45 -2.01 -6.30
CA SER A 111 -9.69 -3.07 -6.95
C SER A 111 -10.27 -3.45 -8.30
N LEU A 112 -9.44 -4.08 -9.14
CA LEU A 112 -9.85 -4.74 -10.37
C LEU A 112 -9.33 -6.17 -10.35
N VAL A 113 -10.23 -7.13 -10.58
CA VAL A 113 -9.91 -8.55 -10.61
C VAL A 113 -10.52 -9.20 -11.85
N VAL A 114 -9.92 -10.29 -12.33
CA VAL A 114 -10.56 -11.15 -13.33
C VAL A 114 -11.49 -12.10 -12.59
N ASP A 115 -12.79 -11.88 -12.72
CA ASP A 115 -13.79 -12.78 -12.17
C ASP A 115 -13.89 -14.04 -13.03
N ARG A 116 -13.67 -15.21 -12.43
CA ARG A 116 -13.57 -16.47 -13.16
C ARG A 116 -14.92 -16.96 -13.69
N ILE A 117 -16.02 -16.58 -13.05
CA ILE A 117 -17.36 -17.03 -13.41
C ILE A 117 -17.83 -16.27 -14.65
N SER A 118 -17.78 -14.95 -14.61
CA SER A 118 -18.14 -14.09 -15.73
C SER A 118 -17.06 -14.03 -16.82
N GLN A 119 -15.82 -14.43 -16.50
CA GLN A 119 -14.64 -14.30 -17.36
C GLN A 119 -14.38 -12.84 -17.78
N LYS A 120 -14.79 -11.88 -16.95
CA LYS A 120 -14.65 -10.44 -17.18
C LYS A 120 -13.83 -9.80 -16.08
N ILE A 121 -13.34 -8.59 -16.39
CA ILE A 121 -12.77 -7.73 -15.34
C ILE A 121 -13.93 -7.19 -14.51
N VAL A 122 -13.80 -7.26 -13.20
CA VAL A 122 -14.74 -6.68 -12.24
C VAL A 122 -14.00 -5.63 -11.44
N LEU A 123 -14.51 -4.40 -11.49
CA LEU A 123 -14.11 -3.33 -10.59
C LEU A 123 -14.92 -3.48 -9.30
N MET A 124 -14.24 -3.43 -8.15
CA MET A 124 -14.87 -3.40 -6.84
C MET A 124 -14.51 -2.10 -6.12
N GLY A 125 -15.49 -1.49 -5.46
CA GLY A 125 -15.33 -0.27 -4.67
C GLY A 125 -16.07 -0.36 -3.34
N SER A 126 -15.52 0.27 -2.30
CA SER A 126 -16.16 0.35 -0.98
C SER A 126 -15.77 1.63 -0.24
N SER A 127 -16.66 2.12 0.63
CA SER A 127 -16.38 3.17 1.61
C SER A 127 -15.40 2.72 2.70
N GLU A 128 -15.26 1.41 2.90
CA GLU A 128 -14.44 0.82 3.97
C GLU A 128 -12.96 0.72 3.56
N GLY A 129 -12.38 1.85 3.16
CA GLY A 129 -10.94 1.95 2.91
C GLY A 129 -10.13 1.70 4.18
N GLY A 130 -8.92 1.14 4.02
CA GLY A 130 -8.02 0.86 5.15
C GLY A 130 -8.37 -0.39 5.97
N MET A 131 -9.52 -1.02 5.70
CA MET A 131 -9.96 -2.27 6.33
C MET A 131 -9.51 -3.51 5.56
N ASP A 132 -9.64 -4.67 6.20
CA ASP A 132 -9.50 -5.97 5.55
C ASP A 132 -10.74 -6.20 4.68
N ILE A 133 -10.58 -6.17 3.36
CA ILE A 133 -11.73 -6.21 2.45
C ILE A 133 -12.40 -7.59 2.45
N GLU A 134 -11.66 -8.65 2.75
CA GLU A 134 -12.20 -9.99 2.91
C GLU A 134 -13.13 -10.05 4.13
N GLU A 135 -12.77 -9.40 5.24
CA GLU A 135 -13.66 -9.26 6.40
C GLU A 135 -14.92 -8.45 6.09
N VAL A 136 -14.79 -7.35 5.34
CA VAL A 136 -15.94 -6.53 4.89
C VAL A 136 -16.86 -7.37 3.99
N ALA A 137 -16.30 -8.17 3.08
CA ALA A 137 -17.10 -9.02 2.19
C ALA A 137 -17.89 -10.10 2.93
N GLU A 138 -17.38 -10.61 4.05
CA GLU A 138 -18.05 -11.61 4.87
C GLU A 138 -19.15 -11.00 5.76
N LYS A 139 -18.86 -9.87 6.41
CA LYS A 139 -19.74 -9.27 7.43
C LYS A 139 -20.70 -8.21 6.90
N HIS A 140 -20.25 -7.45 5.91
CA HIS A 140 -20.94 -6.28 5.34
C HIS A 140 -20.86 -6.28 3.80
N PRO A 141 -21.30 -7.36 3.11
CA PRO A 141 -21.22 -7.46 1.66
C PRO A 141 -21.91 -6.32 0.91
N GLU A 142 -22.93 -5.70 1.52
CA GLU A 142 -23.66 -4.54 1.00
C GLU A 142 -22.79 -3.29 0.81
N LEU A 143 -21.66 -3.19 1.52
CA LEU A 143 -20.70 -2.09 1.40
C LEU A 143 -19.73 -2.27 0.24
N ILE A 144 -19.78 -3.40 -0.48
CA ILE A 144 -18.92 -3.67 -1.64
C ILE A 144 -19.74 -3.55 -2.92
N HIS A 145 -19.49 -2.50 -3.66
CA HIS A 145 -20.08 -2.28 -4.98
C HIS A 145 -19.21 -2.93 -6.05
N LYS A 146 -19.85 -3.55 -7.05
CA LYS A 146 -19.16 -4.23 -8.14
C LYS A 146 -19.69 -3.73 -9.49
N VAL A 147 -18.77 -3.45 -10.41
CA VAL A 147 -19.08 -3.07 -11.79
C VAL A 147 -18.33 -4.02 -12.72
N ILE A 148 -19.07 -4.69 -13.61
CA ILE A 148 -18.48 -5.53 -14.65
C ILE A 148 -17.98 -4.62 -15.78
N VAL A 149 -16.72 -4.79 -16.15
CA VAL A 149 -16.09 -4.06 -17.25
C VAL A 149 -16.27 -4.85 -18.53
N GLU A 150 -16.98 -4.30 -19.50
CA GLU A 150 -17.20 -4.95 -20.79
C GLU A 150 -15.93 -4.94 -21.63
N PRO A 151 -15.44 -6.08 -22.14
CA PRO A 151 -14.20 -6.12 -22.90
C PRO A 151 -14.21 -5.28 -24.18
N SER A 152 -15.39 -5.10 -24.78
CA SER A 152 -15.56 -4.35 -26.04
C SER A 152 -15.52 -2.83 -25.86
N THR A 153 -15.93 -2.33 -24.69
CA THR A 153 -16.09 -0.88 -24.46
C THR A 153 -15.28 -0.35 -23.29
N GLY A 154 -14.72 -1.22 -22.45
CA GLY A 154 -14.05 -0.83 -21.21
C GLY A 154 -15.04 -0.40 -20.13
N LEU A 155 -14.53 0.37 -19.17
CA LEU A 155 -15.34 0.95 -18.09
C LEU A 155 -16.05 2.19 -18.64
N LEU A 156 -17.38 2.20 -18.56
CA LEU A 156 -18.21 3.34 -18.97
C LEU A 156 -18.59 4.17 -17.74
N ASP A 157 -18.99 5.43 -17.98
CA ASP A 157 -19.42 6.43 -17.00
C ASP A 157 -20.87 6.24 -16.51
#